data_AF-A0A0B0NN03-F1
#
_entry.id   AF-A0A0B0NN03-F1
#
_cell.length_a   1.000
_cell.length_b   1.000
_cell.length_c   1.000
_cell.angle_alpha   90.00
_cell.angle_beta   90.00
_cell.angle_gamma   90.00
#
_symmetry.space_group_name_H-M   'P 1'
#
loop_
_entity.id
_entity.type
_entity.pdbx_description
1 polymer ?
#
loop_
_entity_poly.entity_id
_entity_poly.type
_entity_poly.pdbx_seq_one_letter_code
_entity_poly.pdbx_strand_id
1 'polypeptide(L)'
;MTSEVGEIMEKLKEKKTEYEAIASTDSSVNLENIDNRIIIEVLSPESVTPTQYFGSGSKQYMPSGSQAQAEVQGLRDQIAQMQASTVEQIAEVQLRAEAVEREAAAAAMAVKQSRKYDEVQLQL
;
A
#
# COMPACT_ATOMS: atom_id res chain seq x y z
N MET A 1 31.32 21.13 -21.24
CA MET A 1 29.91 20.65 -21.25
C MET A 1 29.18 21.19 -20.02
N THR A 2 29.13 22.52 -19.85
CA THR A 2 28.48 23.21 -18.71
C THR A 2 27.68 24.45 -19.13
N SER A 3 27.83 24.90 -20.38
CA SER A 3 27.17 26.10 -20.91
C SER A 3 25.64 25.96 -20.95
N GLU A 4 25.13 24.77 -21.23
CA GLU A 4 23.70 24.49 -21.35
C GLU A 4 22.96 24.62 -20.01
N VAL A 5 23.56 24.13 -18.92
CA VAL A 5 22.97 24.26 -17.56
C VAL A 5 22.95 25.72 -17.10
N GLY A 6 24.00 26.49 -17.42
CA GLY A 6 24.06 27.93 -17.14
C GLY A 6 22.98 28.71 -17.89
N GLU A 7 22.78 28.41 -19.17
CA GLU A 7 21.75 29.04 -20.01
C GLU A 7 20.33 28.72 -19.53
N ILE A 8 20.07 27.47 -19.13
CA ILE A 8 18.78 27.06 -18.56
C ILE A 8 18.50 27.78 -17.24
N MET A 9 19.51 27.93 -16.38
CA MET A 9 19.37 28.64 -15.11
C MET A 9 19.06 30.13 -15.29
N GLU A 10 19.65 30.76 -16.31
CA GLU A 10 19.37 32.14 -16.66
C GLU A 10 17.93 32.30 -17.19
N LYS A 11 17.50 31.42 -18.11
CA LYS A 11 16.13 31.40 -18.65
C LYS A 11 15.05 31.20 -17.59
N LEU A 12 15.30 30.32 -16.61
CA LEU A 12 14.38 30.12 -15.47
C LEU A 12 14.21 31.39 -14.64
N LYS A 13 15.31 32.13 -14.40
CA LYS A 13 15.30 33.36 -13.61
C LYS A 13 14.59 34.51 -14.34
N GLU A 14 14.80 34.63 -15.64
CA GLU A 14 14.12 35.60 -16.50
C GLU A 14 12.60 35.34 -16.51
N LYS A 15 12.18 34.09 -16.78
CA LYS A 15 10.76 33.70 -16.80
C LYS A 15 10.07 33.88 -15.44
N LYS A 16 10.77 33.66 -14.34
CA LYS A 16 10.23 33.93 -12.99
C LYS A 16 9.86 35.40 -12.79
N THR A 17 10.72 36.30 -13.23
CA THR A 17 10.48 37.74 -13.11
C THR A 17 9.29 38.17 -13.99
N GLU A 18 9.17 37.61 -15.19
CA GLU A 18 8.04 37.87 -16.11
C GLU A 18 6.70 37.42 -15.50
N TYR A 19 6.64 36.20 -14.96
CA TYR A 19 5.40 35.68 -14.36
C TYR A 19 5.03 36.36 -13.04
N GLU A 20 5.99 36.77 -12.21
CA GLU A 20 5.73 37.57 -11.01
C GLU A 20 5.12 38.95 -11.37
N ALA A 21 5.60 39.58 -12.44
CA ALA A 21 5.02 40.83 -12.93
C ALA A 21 3.60 40.65 -13.49
N ILE A 22 3.35 39.53 -14.20
CA ILE A 22 2.02 39.18 -14.70
C ILE A 22 1.08 38.91 -13.53
N ALA A 23 1.47 38.13 -12.53
CA ALA A 23 0.65 37.84 -11.36
C ALA A 23 0.38 39.09 -10.49
N SER A 24 1.31 40.05 -10.49
CA SER A 24 1.08 41.36 -9.88
C SER A 24 0.03 42.20 -10.63
N THR A 25 -0.20 41.93 -11.93
CA THR A 25 -1.16 42.66 -12.77
C THR A 25 -2.49 41.92 -12.90
N ASP A 26 -2.44 40.59 -12.99
CA ASP A 26 -3.56 39.67 -13.13
C ASP A 26 -3.65 38.79 -11.89
N SER A 27 -4.48 39.22 -10.93
CA SER A 27 -4.68 38.51 -9.65
C SER A 27 -5.27 37.10 -9.80
N SER A 28 -5.68 36.70 -11.01
CA SER A 28 -6.14 35.33 -11.29
C SER A 28 -4.99 34.33 -11.40
N VAL A 29 -3.76 34.81 -11.61
CA VAL A 29 -2.56 33.97 -11.66
C VAL A 29 -2.09 33.68 -10.23
N ASN A 30 -2.28 32.44 -9.79
CA ASN A 30 -1.85 32.01 -8.46
C ASN A 30 -0.31 31.94 -8.36
N LEU A 31 0.28 32.82 -7.54
CA LEU A 31 1.72 32.87 -7.24
C LEU A 31 2.28 31.53 -6.76
N GLU A 32 1.47 30.71 -6.07
CA GLU A 32 1.87 29.42 -5.48
C GLU A 32 2.20 28.35 -6.54
N ASN A 33 1.75 28.51 -7.79
CA ASN A 33 1.98 27.53 -8.87
C ASN A 33 2.87 28.05 -10.02
N ILE A 34 3.45 29.25 -9.86
CA ILE A 34 4.27 29.89 -10.90
C ILE A 34 5.58 29.13 -11.11
N ASP A 35 6.26 28.74 -10.03
CA ASP A 35 7.54 28.03 -10.12
C ASP A 35 7.40 26.70 -10.87
N ASN A 36 6.34 25.92 -10.59
CA ASN A 36 6.06 24.66 -11.29
C ASN A 36 5.80 24.87 -12.79
N ARG A 37 5.06 25.93 -13.14
CA ARG A 37 4.76 26.26 -14.53
C ARG A 37 6.02 26.65 -15.30
N ILE A 38 6.88 27.47 -14.72
CA ILE A 38 8.14 27.91 -15.35
C ILE A 38 9.08 26.73 -15.57
N ILE A 39 9.19 25.83 -14.59
CA ILE A 39 10.01 24.62 -14.71
C ILE A 39 9.55 23.78 -15.89
N ILE A 40 8.23 23.61 -16.07
CA ILE A 40 7.68 22.86 -17.21
C ILE A 40 7.93 23.61 -18.53
N GLU A 41 7.72 24.93 -18.60
CA GLU A 41 7.92 25.68 -19.86
C GLU A 41 9.39 25.77 -20.30
N VAL A 42 10.35 25.82 -19.36
CA VAL A 42 11.78 25.93 -19.68
C VAL A 42 12.44 24.58 -19.89
N LEU A 43 12.07 23.55 -19.11
CA LEU A 43 12.68 22.22 -19.21
C LEU A 43 11.96 21.29 -20.20
N SER A 44 10.72 21.61 -20.57
CA SER A 44 9.95 20.83 -21.54
C SER A 44 9.93 21.59 -22.88
N PRO A 45 10.70 21.16 -23.90
CA PRO A 45 10.76 21.84 -25.20
C PRO A 45 9.51 21.65 -26.07
N GLU A 46 8.52 20.89 -25.59
CA GLU A 46 7.24 20.69 -26.28
C GLU A 46 6.21 21.71 -25.81
N SER A 47 6.11 22.77 -26.60
CA SER A 47 4.99 23.69 -26.76
C SER A 47 3.69 23.30 -26.04
N VAL A 48 3.53 23.71 -24.79
CA VAL A 48 2.20 23.91 -24.20
C VAL A 48 1.80 25.35 -24.52
N THR A 49 1.27 25.56 -25.72
CA THR A 49 0.54 26.80 -26.01
C THR A 49 -0.67 26.88 -25.08
N PRO A 50 -0.86 27.92 -24.25
CA PRO A 50 -1.98 28.04 -23.32
C PRO A 50 -3.30 28.43 -24.03
N THR A 51 -3.48 27.98 -25.27
CA THR A 51 -4.65 28.29 -26.08
C THR A 51 -5.25 27.00 -26.59
N GLN A 52 -6.45 26.71 -26.08
CA GLN A 52 -7.38 25.67 -26.54
C GLN A 52 -7.18 24.28 -25.94
N TYR A 53 -7.33 24.19 -24.61
CA TYR A 53 -7.83 22.97 -23.95
C TYR A 53 -9.34 22.82 -24.17
N PHE A 54 -9.76 22.69 -25.44
CA PHE A 54 -11.11 22.27 -25.81
C PHE A 54 -10.97 21.43 -27.08
N GLY A 55 -10.79 20.11 -26.91
CA GLY A 55 -10.75 19.21 -28.05
C GLY A 55 -10.07 17.88 -27.77
N SER A 56 -10.89 16.88 -27.42
CA SER A 56 -10.64 15.46 -27.66
C SER A 56 -9.46 14.79 -26.96
N GLY A 57 -9.66 14.41 -25.70
CA GLY A 57 -8.83 13.42 -25.02
C GLY A 57 -9.70 12.46 -24.21
N SER A 58 -9.90 11.25 -24.76
CA SER A 58 -10.11 10.03 -23.97
C SER A 58 -11.33 10.00 -23.03
N LYS A 59 -12.49 9.62 -23.56
CA LYS A 59 -13.45 8.86 -22.76
C LYS A 59 -12.89 7.46 -22.48
N GLN A 60 -11.91 7.34 -21.60
CA GLN A 60 -11.60 6.11 -20.88
C GLN A 60 -10.53 6.37 -19.84
N TYR A 61 -10.99 6.72 -18.64
CA TYR A 61 -10.65 6.08 -17.36
C TYR A 61 -10.83 7.11 -16.23
N MET A 62 -12.09 7.45 -15.98
CA MET A 62 -12.49 7.66 -14.59
C MET A 62 -13.12 6.32 -14.19
N PRO A 63 -12.48 5.50 -13.35
CA PRO A 63 -13.21 4.40 -12.74
C PRO A 63 -14.33 5.11 -11.96
N SER A 64 -15.58 4.86 -12.35
CA SER A 64 -16.72 5.39 -11.61
C SER A 64 -16.50 5.04 -10.13
N GLY A 65 -16.78 5.96 -9.20
CA GLY A 65 -16.50 5.72 -7.77
C GLY A 65 -17.06 4.37 -7.26
N SER A 66 -18.12 3.87 -7.90
CA SER A 66 -18.68 2.53 -7.72
C SER A 66 -17.74 1.37 -8.08
N GLN A 67 -16.89 1.48 -9.11
CA GLN A 67 -15.91 0.45 -9.47
C GLN A 67 -14.80 0.34 -8.42
N ALA A 68 -14.20 1.47 -8.03
CA ALA A 68 -13.20 1.49 -6.97
C ALA A 68 -13.78 0.96 -5.64
N GLN A 69 -15.03 1.29 -5.34
CA GLN A 69 -15.73 0.78 -4.16
C GLN A 69 -16.02 -0.73 -4.24
N ALA A 70 -16.38 -1.25 -5.42
CA ALA A 70 -16.61 -2.68 -5.63
C ALA A 70 -15.30 -3.49 -5.49
N GLU A 71 -14.20 -2.99 -6.01
CA GLU A 71 -12.87 -3.61 -5.85
C GLU A 71 -12.42 -3.60 -4.38
N VAL A 72 -12.61 -2.49 -3.68
CA VAL A 72 -12.35 -2.40 -2.22
C VAL A 72 -13.23 -3.38 -1.44
N GLN A 73 -14.50 -3.54 -1.81
CA GLN A 73 -15.38 -4.50 -1.15
C GLN A 73 -14.96 -5.95 -1.41
N GLY A 74 -14.56 -6.28 -2.65
CA GLY A 74 -14.04 -7.61 -2.97
C GLY A 74 -12.77 -7.96 -2.21
N LEU A 75 -11.88 -6.99 -2.01
CA LEU A 75 -10.68 -7.16 -1.17
C LEU A 75 -11.04 -7.38 0.30
N ARG A 76 -12.03 -6.66 0.83
CA ARG A 76 -12.53 -6.87 2.21
C ARG A 76 -13.08 -8.27 2.40
N ASP A 77 -13.86 -8.75 1.43
CA ASP A 77 -14.46 -10.08 1.50
C ASP A 77 -13.39 -11.18 1.42
N GLN A 78 -12.34 -11.02 0.61
CA GLN A 78 -11.19 -11.93 0.59
C GLN A 78 -10.44 -11.95 1.92
N ILE A 79 -10.18 -10.78 2.50
CA ILE A 79 -9.51 -10.69 3.82
C ILE A 79 -10.35 -11.39 4.88
N ALA A 80 -11.67 -11.18 4.89
CA ALA A 80 -12.56 -11.83 5.84
C ALA A 80 -12.54 -13.36 5.70
N GLN A 81 -12.54 -13.88 4.46
CA GLN A 81 -12.43 -15.33 4.21
C GLN A 81 -11.09 -15.90 4.68
N MET A 82 -9.98 -15.21 4.38
CA MET A 82 -8.65 -15.63 4.84
C MET A 82 -8.53 -15.60 6.37
N GLN A 83 -9.11 -14.60 7.02
CA GLN A 83 -9.15 -14.52 8.49
C GLN A 83 -9.94 -15.67 9.09
N ALA A 84 -11.13 -15.97 8.55
CA ALA A 84 -11.96 -17.08 9.02
C ALA A 84 -11.24 -18.43 8.89
N SER A 85 -10.63 -18.72 7.74
CA SER A 85 -9.91 -19.98 7.52
C SER A 85 -8.64 -20.11 8.36
N THR A 86 -7.98 -18.99 8.68
CA THR A 86 -6.80 -18.98 9.55
C THR A 86 -7.19 -19.26 11.00
N VAL A 87 -8.28 -18.64 11.48
CA VAL A 87 -8.77 -18.86 12.85
C VAL A 87 -9.22 -20.30 13.05
N GLU A 88 -9.91 -20.88 12.07
CA GLU A 88 -10.33 -22.28 12.10
C GLU A 88 -9.13 -23.24 12.16
N GLN A 89 -8.10 -23.02 11.32
CA GLN A 89 -6.87 -23.83 11.36
C GLN A 89 -6.13 -23.71 12.69
N ILE A 90 -6.06 -22.51 13.29
CA ILE A 90 -5.44 -22.32 14.60
C ILE A 90 -6.19 -23.09 15.68
N ALA A 91 -7.52 -23.05 15.67
CA ALA A 91 -8.35 -23.78 16.61
C ALA A 91 -8.16 -25.31 16.47
N GLU A 92 -8.12 -25.82 15.24
CA GLU A 92 -7.91 -27.26 14.99
C GLU A 92 -6.53 -27.72 15.48
N VAL A 93 -5.48 -26.94 15.22
CA VAL A 93 -4.12 -27.26 15.68
C VAL A 93 -4.02 -27.27 17.21
N GLN A 94 -4.66 -26.32 17.89
CA GLN A 94 -4.69 -26.29 19.36
C GLN A 94 -5.41 -27.51 19.94
N LEU A 95 -6.56 -27.87 19.37
CA LEU A 95 -7.34 -29.02 19.83
C LEU A 95 -6.56 -30.33 19.62
N ARG A 96 -5.84 -30.47 18.51
CA ARG A 96 -4.93 -31.59 18.26
C ARG A 96 -3.76 -31.61 19.26
N ALA A 97 -3.15 -30.47 19.56
CA ALA A 97 -2.06 -30.39 20.53
C ALA A 97 -2.52 -30.81 21.94
N GLU A 98 -3.68 -30.31 22.37
CA GLU A 98 -4.25 -30.64 23.69
C GLU A 98 -4.63 -32.13 23.78
N ALA A 99 -5.16 -32.71 22.70
CA ALA A 99 -5.45 -34.14 22.64
C ALA A 99 -4.17 -34.99 22.78
N VAL A 100 -3.08 -34.60 22.12
CA VAL A 100 -1.78 -35.28 22.22
C VAL A 100 -1.21 -35.20 23.65
N GLU A 101 -1.28 -34.03 24.29
CA GLU A 101 -0.83 -33.89 25.68
C GLU A 101 -1.66 -34.76 26.64
N ARG A 102 -2.98 -34.83 26.43
CA ARG A 102 -3.87 -35.66 27.24
C ARG A 102 -3.59 -37.15 27.07
N GLU A 103 -3.32 -37.60 25.84
CA GLU A 103 -2.94 -38.99 25.56
C GLU A 103 -1.59 -39.34 26.21
N ALA A 104 -0.59 -38.45 26.08
CA ALA A 104 0.71 -38.64 26.71
C ALA A 104 0.61 -38.72 28.24
N ALA A 105 -0.24 -37.88 28.87
CA ALA A 105 -0.49 -37.92 30.30
C ALA A 105 -1.16 -39.23 30.73
N ALA A 106 -2.15 -39.72 29.97
CA ALA A 106 -2.81 -41.00 30.23
C ALA A 106 -1.84 -42.18 30.11
N ALA A 107 -1.00 -42.20 29.07
CA ALA A 107 0.02 -43.22 28.87
C ALA A 107 1.06 -43.20 30.01
N ALA A 108 1.52 -42.03 30.45
CA ALA A 108 2.45 -41.91 31.56
C ALA A 108 1.85 -42.40 32.89
N MET A 109 0.56 -42.15 33.13
CA MET A 109 -0.14 -42.68 34.30
C MET A 109 -0.26 -44.21 34.24
N ALA A 110 -0.58 -44.79 33.08
CA ALA A 110 -0.64 -46.23 32.90
C ALA A 110 0.72 -46.90 33.15
N VAL A 111 1.82 -46.35 32.60
CA VAL A 111 3.18 -46.86 32.83
C VAL A 111 3.57 -46.82 34.30
N LYS A 112 3.24 -45.72 35.02
CA LYS A 112 3.49 -45.62 36.46
C LYS A 112 2.70 -46.66 37.26
N GLN A 113 1.45 -46.93 36.88
CA GLN A 113 0.63 -47.95 37.53
C GLN A 113 1.19 -49.36 37.29
N SER A 114 1.58 -49.69 36.06
CA SER A 114 2.17 -50.99 35.73
C SER A 114 3.46 -51.24 36.52
N ARG A 115 4.38 -50.27 36.60
CA ARG A 115 5.61 -50.41 37.40
C ARG A 115 5.35 -50.69 38.88
N LYS A 116 4.37 -49.98 39.47
CA LYS A 116 3.96 -50.24 40.87
C LYS A 116 3.42 -51.65 41.06
N TYR A 117 2.67 -52.17 40.10
CA TYR A 117 2.14 -53.53 40.18
C TYR A 117 3.25 -54.58 40.05
N ASP A 118 4.19 -54.38 39.13
CA ASP A 118 5.34 -55.27 38.93
C ASP A 118 6.27 -55.29 40.15
N GLU A 119 6.50 -54.15 40.80
CA GLU A 119 7.33 -54.04 42.00
C GLU A 119 6.70 -54.74 43.22
N VAL A 120 5.37 -54.67 43.36
CA VAL A 120 4.65 -55.41 44.41
C VAL A 120 4.68 -56.92 44.16
N GLN A 121 4.61 -57.37 42.90
CA GLN A 121 4.73 -58.79 42.53
C GLN A 121 6.13 -59.35 42.82
N LEU A 122 7.19 -58.54 42.71
CA LEU A 122 8.58 -58.94 42.99
C LEU A 122 8.94 -59.07 44.47
N GLN A 123 8.09 -58.55 45.38
CA GLN A 123 8.33 -58.59 46.84
C GLN A 123 7.60 -59.75 47.56
N LEU A 124 6.84 -60.56 46.82
CA LEU A 124 6.14 -61.77 47.29
C LEU A 124 6.94 -63.03 46.95
#